data_AF-A0AAW1FE41-F1
#
_entry.id   AF-A0AAW1FE41-F1
#
_cell.length_a   1.000
_cell.length_b   1.000
_cell.length_c   1.000
_cell.angle_alpha   90.00
_cell.angle_beta   90.00
_cell.angle_gamma   90.00
#
_symmetry.space_group_name_H-M   'P 1'
#
loop_
_entity.id
_entity.type
_entity.pdbx_description
1 polymer ?
#
loop_
_entity_poly.entity_id
_entity_poly.type
_entity_poly.pdbx_seq_one_letter_code
_entity_poly.pdbx_strand_id
1 'polypeptide(L)'
;MLAWDPAILTQLSEAHQAQFPAILTSRRGVDKSVVRLLRDRTEGNTMVKVWRQVQENHVEEYLQRKDLYTTLLMTVVEPGEIVSALGHSLQAPPPPRELPSARLLRHAFLMGEANNVQDYRNQILSTFGTALKMDSTKKVVKKLSGEGRGSAEWFTSIGNEHSQIV
;
A
#
# COMPACT_ATOMS: atom_id res chain seq x y z
N MET A 1 10.01 10.59 18.60
CA MET A 1 9.70 11.12 17.25
C MET A 1 8.37 11.85 17.32
N LEU A 2 8.38 13.17 17.54
CA LEU A 2 7.19 14.03 17.60
C LEU A 2 6.99 14.87 16.32
N ALA A 3 7.98 14.90 15.43
CA ALA A 3 7.95 15.76 14.23
C ALA A 3 6.93 15.30 13.17
N TRP A 4 6.47 14.05 13.24
CA TRP A 4 5.64 13.39 12.22
C TRP A 4 4.29 13.01 12.81
N ASP A 5 3.65 13.93 13.54
CA ASP A 5 2.29 13.71 14.02
C ASP A 5 1.27 14.07 12.93
N PRO A 6 0.22 13.26 12.70
CA PRO A 6 -0.82 13.57 11.72
C PRO A 6 -1.48 14.94 11.96
N ALA A 7 -1.65 15.36 13.21
CA ALA A 7 -2.23 16.66 13.55
C ALA A 7 -1.31 17.83 13.20
N ILE A 8 0.00 17.60 13.05
CA ILE A 8 0.94 18.61 12.54
C ILE A 8 0.87 18.63 11.01
N LEU A 9 0.79 17.46 10.36
CA LEU A 9 0.70 17.38 8.90
C LEU A 9 -0.55 18.03 8.34
N THR A 10 -1.70 17.89 9.01
CA THR A 10 -2.97 18.52 8.58
C THR A 10 -2.94 20.05 8.64
N GLN A 11 -1.99 20.64 9.36
CA GLN A 11 -1.79 22.09 9.40
C GLN A 11 -0.98 22.61 8.20
N LEU A 12 -0.30 21.72 7.46
CA LEU A 12 0.48 22.08 6.29
C LEU A 12 -0.40 22.12 5.04
N SER A 13 -0.04 22.96 4.06
CA SER A 13 -0.72 22.95 2.76
C SER A 13 -0.50 21.63 2.02
N GLU A 14 -1.40 21.28 1.10
CA GLU A 14 -1.32 20.04 0.31
C GLU A 14 0.03 19.88 -0.41
N ALA A 15 0.59 20.98 -0.94
CA ALA A 15 1.90 20.97 -1.60
C ALA A 15 3.05 20.57 -0.65
N HIS A 16 2.98 20.97 0.62
CA HIS A 16 3.96 20.56 1.62
C HIS A 16 3.70 19.11 2.09
N GLN A 17 2.44 18.71 2.26
CA GLN A 17 2.09 17.32 2.58
C GLN A 17 2.55 16.35 1.47
N ALA A 18 2.53 16.79 0.20
CA ALA A 18 2.98 16.01 -0.94
C ALA A 18 4.49 15.71 -0.90
N GLN A 19 5.31 16.60 -0.32
CA GLN A 19 6.76 16.42 -0.20
C GLN A 19 7.17 15.34 0.81
N PHE A 20 6.28 14.96 1.74
CA PHE A 20 6.59 13.89 2.68
C PHE A 20 6.77 12.55 1.95
N PRO A 21 7.85 11.80 2.21
CA PRO A 21 8.11 10.54 1.50
C PRO A 21 7.22 9.39 1.97
N ALA A 22 6.53 9.53 3.10
CA ALA A 22 5.74 8.45 3.71
C ALA A 22 4.31 8.89 4.05
N ILE A 23 3.38 7.93 3.96
CA ILE A 23 2.03 8.01 4.51
C ILE A 23 2.10 7.54 5.97
N LEU A 24 1.69 8.42 6.88
CA LEU A 24 1.74 8.15 8.31
C LEU A 24 0.47 7.44 8.77
N THR A 25 0.64 6.28 9.38
CA THR A 25 -0.39 5.60 10.18
C THR A 25 -0.19 5.94 11.66
N SER A 26 -1.16 5.57 12.50
CA SER A 26 -1.15 5.87 13.94
C SER A 26 0.12 5.45 14.69
N ARG A 27 0.87 4.44 14.19
CA ARG A 27 2.11 3.98 14.84
C ARG A 27 3.31 3.83 13.90
N ARG A 28 3.13 3.90 12.58
CA ARG A 28 4.20 3.64 11.60
C ARG A 28 4.01 4.48 10.33
N GLY A 29 5.11 4.84 9.66
CA GLY A 29 5.07 5.37 8.30
C GLY A 29 5.21 4.26 7.26
N VAL A 30 4.51 4.39 6.14
CA VAL A 30 4.72 3.56 4.94
C VAL A 30 5.19 4.46 3.80
N ASP A 31 6.27 4.08 3.14
CA ASP A 31 6.82 4.85 2.03
C ASP A 31 5.82 4.98 0.87
N LYS A 32 5.72 6.17 0.27
CA LYS A 32 4.83 6.44 -0.86
C LYS A 32 5.18 5.60 -2.09
N SER A 33 6.43 5.18 -2.27
CA SER A 33 6.83 4.25 -3.33
C SER A 33 6.12 2.90 -3.21
N VAL A 34 6.04 2.34 -1.99
CA VAL A 34 5.30 1.10 -1.71
C VAL A 34 3.80 1.28 -1.97
N VAL A 35 3.25 2.44 -1.63
CA VAL A 35 1.83 2.75 -1.90
C VAL A 35 1.57 2.90 -3.40
N ARG A 36 2.49 3.48 -4.17
CA ARG A 36 2.39 3.54 -5.64
C ARG A 36 2.42 2.14 -6.27
N LEU A 37 3.29 1.25 -5.79
CA LEU A 37 3.29 -0.16 -6.23
C LEU A 37 1.94 -0.86 -6.00
N LEU A 38 1.19 -0.46 -4.96
CA LEU A 38 -0.16 -0.99 -4.70
C LEU A 38 -1.23 -0.39 -5.62
N ARG A 39 -0.99 0.79 -6.21
CA ARG A 39 -1.91 1.46 -7.14
C ARG A 39 -1.89 0.83 -8.53
N ASP A 40 -0.72 0.40 -8.98
CA ASP A 40 -0.52 -0.25 -10.30
C ASP A 40 -0.98 -1.72 -10.34
N ARG A 41 -1.83 -2.13 -9.39
CA ARG A 41 -2.34 -3.50 -9.33
C ARG A 41 -3.24 -3.79 -10.53
N THR A 42 -2.93 -4.86 -11.24
CA THR A 42 -3.83 -5.53 -12.20
C THR A 42 -4.52 -6.71 -11.50
N GLU A 43 -5.54 -7.32 -12.11
CA GLU A 43 -6.29 -8.45 -11.53
C GLU A 43 -5.39 -9.64 -11.09
N GLY A 44 -4.20 -9.78 -11.70
CA GLY A 44 -3.21 -10.80 -11.34
C GLY A 44 -2.30 -10.47 -10.14
N ASN A 45 -2.29 -9.23 -9.64
CA ASN A 45 -1.35 -8.75 -8.63
C ASN A 45 -2.04 -8.34 -7.31
N THR A 46 -2.32 -9.32 -6.47
CA THR A 46 -2.96 -9.11 -5.16
C THR A 46 -2.03 -8.37 -4.18
N MET A 47 -2.61 -7.62 -3.23
CA MET A 47 -1.84 -6.90 -2.18
C MET A 47 -0.87 -7.79 -1.41
N VAL A 48 -1.18 -9.07 -1.25
CA VAL A 48 -0.31 -10.06 -0.59
C VAL A 48 0.96 -10.31 -1.40
N LYS A 49 0.88 -10.31 -2.74
CA LYS A 49 2.06 -10.47 -3.61
C LYS A 49 2.99 -9.27 -3.49
N VAL A 50 2.44 -8.05 -3.56
CA VAL A 50 3.22 -6.81 -3.39
C VAL A 50 3.89 -6.77 -2.01
N TRP A 51 3.15 -7.13 -0.95
CA TRP A 51 3.71 -7.22 0.40
C TRP A 51 4.84 -8.26 0.47
N ARG A 52 4.66 -9.44 -0.13
CA ARG A 52 5.69 -10.49 -0.16
C ARG A 52 6.94 -10.05 -0.91
N GLN A 53 6.79 -9.36 -2.04
CA GLN A 53 7.92 -8.81 -2.78
C GLN A 53 8.70 -7.80 -1.95
N VAL A 54 8.00 -6.87 -1.28
CA VAL A 54 8.64 -5.92 -0.36
C VAL A 54 9.40 -6.68 0.73
N GLN A 55 8.82 -7.76 1.25
CA GLN A 55 9.48 -8.60 2.24
C GLN A 55 10.74 -9.28 1.72
N GLU A 56 10.68 -9.90 0.56
CA GLU A 56 11.82 -10.54 -0.08
C GLU A 56 12.96 -9.54 -0.31
N ASN A 57 12.65 -8.36 -0.85
CA ASN A 57 13.64 -7.31 -1.09
C ASN A 57 14.36 -6.87 0.19
N HIS A 58 13.63 -6.69 1.30
CA HIS A 58 14.22 -6.30 2.58
C HIS A 58 15.08 -7.41 3.20
N VAL A 59 14.67 -8.67 3.04
CA VAL A 59 15.46 -9.83 3.50
C VAL A 59 16.75 -9.93 2.68
N GLU A 60 16.66 -9.78 1.36
CA GLU A 60 17.81 -9.82 0.46
C GLU A 60 18.80 -8.70 0.76
N GLU A 61 18.34 -7.45 0.90
CA GLU A 61 19.18 -6.30 1.28
C GLU A 61 19.88 -6.52 2.63
N TYR A 62 19.17 -7.09 3.60
CA TYR A 62 19.74 -7.45 4.90
C TYR A 62 20.84 -8.51 4.77
N LEU A 63 20.60 -9.57 3.98
CA LEU A 63 21.59 -10.63 3.76
C LEU A 63 22.82 -10.10 3.03
N GLN A 64 22.66 -9.27 2.00
CA GLN A 64 23.76 -8.62 1.29
C GLN A 64 24.62 -7.76 2.22
N ARG A 65 23.98 -6.92 3.06
CA ARG A 65 24.70 -6.11 4.05
C ARG A 65 25.44 -6.95 5.08
N LYS A 66 24.82 -8.05 5.53
CA LYS A 66 25.44 -8.99 6.47
C LYS A 66 26.65 -9.67 5.84
N ASP A 67 26.53 -10.12 4.59
CA ASP A 67 27.60 -10.75 3.84
C ASP A 67 28.80 -9.80 3.69
N LEU A 68 28.55 -8.58 3.20
CA LEU A 68 29.57 -7.52 3.10
C LEU A 68 30.26 -7.24 4.43
N TYR A 69 29.49 -7.13 5.52
CA TYR A 69 30.03 -6.95 6.86
C TYR A 69 30.94 -8.13 7.24
N THR A 70 30.50 -9.36 7.03
CA THR A 70 31.32 -10.55 7.35
C THR A 70 32.56 -10.66 6.48
N THR A 71 32.50 -10.31 5.19
CA THR A 71 33.67 -10.29 4.31
C THR A 71 34.70 -9.27 4.78
N LEU A 72 34.26 -8.04 5.10
CA LEU A 72 35.14 -7.00 5.64
C LEU A 72 35.74 -7.38 7.00
N LEU A 73 34.98 -8.11 7.83
CA LEU A 73 35.53 -8.66 9.08
C LEU A 73 36.64 -9.67 8.82
N MET A 74 36.45 -10.59 7.87
CA MET A 74 37.47 -11.60 7.55
C MET A 74 38.76 -10.95 7.04
N THR A 75 38.68 -9.88 6.23
CA THR A 75 39.89 -9.17 5.75
C THR A 75 40.63 -8.45 6.86
N VAL A 76 39.95 -8.06 7.93
CA VAL A 76 40.54 -7.35 9.08
C VAL A 76 41.15 -8.32 10.11
N VAL A 77 40.68 -9.56 10.16
CA VAL A 77 41.11 -10.60 11.12
C VAL A 77 42.27 -11.45 10.59
N GLU A 78 42.66 -11.30 9.32
CA GLU A 78 43.84 -11.96 8.72
C GLU A 78 45.11 -11.74 9.60
N PRO A 79 45.84 -12.82 9.96
CA PRO A 79 46.96 -12.75 10.89
C PRO A 79 48.18 -12.11 10.20
N GLY A 80 48.30 -10.78 10.29
CA GLY A 80 49.45 -10.07 9.74
C GLY A 80 49.49 -8.55 9.92
N GLU A 81 48.38 -7.88 10.22
CA GLU A 81 48.36 -6.41 10.30
C GLU A 81 47.76 -5.83 11.59
N ILE A 82 48.09 -4.55 11.79
CA ILE A 82 47.97 -3.65 12.95
C ILE A 82 46.62 -3.71 13.71
N VAL A 83 45.57 -4.29 13.13
CA VAL A 83 44.21 -4.25 13.68
C VAL A 83 44.01 -5.16 14.90
N SER A 84 44.81 -6.23 15.04
CA SER A 84 44.86 -7.03 16.27
C SER A 84 45.26 -6.19 17.51
N ALA A 85 46.00 -5.10 17.32
CA ALA A 85 46.42 -4.19 18.38
C ALA A 85 45.36 -3.13 18.77
N LEU A 86 44.30 -2.94 17.97
CA LEU A 86 43.30 -1.87 18.18
C LEU A 86 42.18 -2.24 19.16
N GLY A 87 42.11 -3.50 19.65
CA GLY A 87 41.22 -3.87 20.75
C GLY A 87 39.72 -3.64 20.49
N HIS A 88 39.29 -3.55 19.23
CA HIS A 88 37.88 -3.33 18.90
C HIS A 88 37.06 -4.60 19.15
N SER A 89 36.07 -4.55 20.04
CA SER A 89 35.11 -5.64 20.21
C SER A 89 34.16 -5.66 19.00
N LEU A 90 34.34 -6.65 18.13
CA LEU A 90 33.49 -6.84 16.96
C LEU A 90 32.06 -7.23 17.39
N GLN A 91 31.07 -6.43 17.00
CA GLN A 91 29.66 -6.67 17.36
C GLN A 91 28.99 -7.60 16.33
N ALA A 92 28.10 -8.48 16.79
CA ALA A 92 27.29 -9.27 15.87
C ALA A 92 26.38 -8.36 15.02
N PRO A 93 26.09 -8.71 13.76
CA PRO A 93 25.12 -7.99 12.94
C PRO A 93 23.78 -7.86 13.69
N PRO A 94 23.13 -6.68 13.64
CA PRO A 94 21.82 -6.52 14.24
C PRO A 94 20.81 -7.47 13.60
N PRO A 95 19.77 -7.92 14.32
CA PRO A 95 18.77 -8.82 13.76
C PRO A 95 17.98 -8.17 12.61
N PRO A 96 17.39 -8.98 11.71
CA PRO A 96 16.52 -8.47 10.65
C PRO A 96 15.39 -7.64 11.23
N ARG A 97 15.03 -6.55 10.55
CA ARG A 97 13.87 -5.73 10.96
C ARG A 97 12.59 -6.45 10.60
N GLU A 98 11.67 -6.56 11.57
CA GLU A 98 10.33 -7.06 11.29
C GLU A 98 9.57 -6.09 10.41
N LEU A 99 9.11 -6.59 9.27
CA LEU A 99 8.25 -5.83 8.39
C LEU A 99 6.84 -5.73 8.94
N PRO A 100 6.17 -4.60 8.72
CA PRO A 100 4.78 -4.48 9.07
C PRO A 100 3.91 -5.46 8.26
N SER A 101 2.78 -5.85 8.84
CA SER A 101 1.82 -6.75 8.21
C SER A 101 1.22 -6.18 6.91
N ALA A 102 0.78 -7.06 6.01
CA ALA A 102 0.03 -6.68 4.81
C ALA A 102 -1.20 -5.80 5.12
N ARG A 103 -1.82 -5.98 6.30
CA ARG A 103 -2.93 -5.15 6.77
C ARG A 103 -2.53 -3.69 6.93
N LEU A 104 -1.31 -3.43 7.40
CA LEU A 104 -0.79 -2.07 7.56
C LEU A 104 -0.54 -1.42 6.20
N LEU A 105 0.02 -2.16 5.24
CA LEU A 105 0.19 -1.66 3.87
C LEU A 105 -1.17 -1.33 3.22
N ARG A 106 -2.16 -2.21 3.38
CA ARG A 106 -3.53 -1.95 2.91
C ARG A 106 -4.12 -0.69 3.55
N HIS A 107 -3.93 -0.52 4.85
CA HIS A 107 -4.42 0.65 5.56
C HIS A 107 -3.76 1.95 5.06
N ALA A 108 -2.44 1.96 4.90
CA ALA A 108 -1.71 3.11 4.36
C ALA A 108 -2.15 3.44 2.92
N PHE A 109 -2.37 2.42 2.09
CA PHE A 109 -2.92 2.61 0.74
C PHE A 109 -4.30 3.27 0.79
N LEU A 110 -5.23 2.76 1.60
CA LEU A 110 -6.57 3.34 1.72
C LEU A 110 -6.54 4.78 2.22
N MET A 111 -5.66 5.12 3.15
CA MET A 111 -5.49 6.51 3.59
C MET A 111 -4.92 7.39 2.48
N GLY A 112 -3.98 6.90 1.68
CA GLY A 112 -3.48 7.63 0.51
C GLY A 112 -4.57 7.90 -0.53
N GLU A 113 -5.45 6.93 -0.77
CA GLU A 113 -6.56 7.04 -1.71
C GLU A 113 -7.70 7.92 -1.19
N ALA A 114 -7.89 8.02 0.13
CA ALA A 114 -8.95 8.82 0.74
C ALA A 114 -8.86 10.30 0.34
N ASN A 115 -7.64 10.83 0.17
CA ASN A 115 -7.42 12.20 -0.27
C ASN A 115 -7.86 12.45 -1.72
N ASN A 116 -7.91 11.41 -2.56
CA ASN A 116 -8.26 11.50 -3.97
C ASN A 116 -9.76 11.26 -4.23
N VAL A 117 -10.57 11.00 -3.18
CA VAL A 117 -12.00 10.64 -3.34
C VAL A 117 -12.78 11.75 -4.04
N GLN A 118 -12.47 13.01 -3.77
CA GLN A 118 -13.12 14.13 -4.46
C GLN A 118 -12.72 14.20 -5.92
N ASP A 119 -11.46 13.94 -6.25
CA ASP A 119 -11.01 13.91 -7.65
C ASP A 119 -11.67 12.76 -8.42
N TYR A 120 -11.78 11.58 -7.80
CA TYR A 120 -12.50 10.45 -8.39
C TYR A 120 -13.97 10.78 -8.62
N ARG A 121 -14.61 11.43 -7.64
CA ARG A 121 -15.98 11.92 -7.81
C ARG A 121 -16.06 12.89 -8.98
N ASN A 122 -15.19 13.90 -9.04
CA ASN A 122 -15.19 14.90 -10.09
C ASN A 122 -14.96 14.28 -11.47
N GLN A 123 -14.06 13.30 -11.58
CA GLN A 123 -13.80 12.56 -12.81
C GLN A 123 -15.02 11.74 -13.26
N ILE A 124 -15.67 11.04 -12.34
CA ILE A 124 -16.90 10.27 -12.62
C ILE A 124 -18.01 11.23 -13.06
N LEU A 125 -18.26 12.30 -12.32
CA LEU A 125 -19.29 13.28 -12.63
C LEU A 125 -18.99 14.04 -13.92
N SER A 126 -17.73 14.31 -14.24
CA SER A 126 -17.34 14.91 -15.52
C SER A 126 -17.60 13.98 -16.72
N THR A 127 -17.58 12.67 -16.49
CA THR A 127 -17.77 11.66 -17.55
C THR A 127 -19.25 11.28 -17.71
N PHE A 128 -19.94 11.09 -16.58
CA PHE A 128 -21.29 10.55 -16.52
C PHE A 128 -22.33 11.56 -16.03
N GLY A 129 -21.96 12.79 -15.71
CA GLY A 129 -22.88 13.75 -15.12
C GLY A 129 -23.30 13.43 -13.69
N THR A 130 -24.21 14.24 -13.18
CA THR A 130 -24.84 14.15 -11.87
C THR A 130 -25.92 13.07 -11.84
N ALA A 131 -25.78 12.11 -10.91
CA ALA A 131 -26.84 11.14 -10.64
C ALA A 131 -28.10 11.85 -10.12
N LEU A 132 -29.19 11.75 -10.87
CA LEU A 132 -30.50 12.32 -10.52
C LEU A 132 -31.45 11.27 -9.96
N LYS A 133 -31.36 10.03 -10.46
CA LYS A 133 -32.25 8.94 -10.08
C LYS A 133 -31.47 7.66 -9.89
N MET A 134 -31.84 6.90 -8.88
CA MET A 134 -31.38 5.53 -8.69
C MET A 134 -32.60 4.66 -8.40
N ASP A 135 -32.82 3.64 -9.22
CA ASP A 135 -33.88 2.66 -9.03
C ASP A 135 -33.25 1.29 -8.81
N SER A 136 -33.78 0.51 -7.86
CA SER A 136 -33.39 -0.90 -7.69
C SER A 136 -34.62 -1.78 -7.85
N THR A 137 -34.54 -2.72 -8.78
CA THR A 137 -35.63 -3.63 -9.13
C THR A 137 -35.21 -5.07 -8.87
N LYS A 138 -35.96 -5.78 -8.03
CA LYS A 138 -35.77 -7.21 -7.81
C LYS A 138 -36.38 -7.99 -8.97
N LYS A 139 -35.55 -8.62 -9.79
CA LYS A 139 -35.97 -9.54 -10.86
C LYS A 139 -36.01 -10.96 -10.31
N VAL A 140 -37.22 -11.48 -10.14
CA VAL A 140 -37.45 -12.88 -9.77
C VAL A 140 -37.39 -13.75 -11.02
N VAL A 141 -36.48 -14.73 -11.04
CA VAL A 141 -36.27 -15.62 -12.18
C VAL A 141 -37.28 -16.76 -12.13
N LYS A 142 -38.25 -16.73 -13.06
CA LYS A 142 -39.25 -17.81 -13.24
C LYS A 142 -38.74 -18.92 -14.18
N LYS A 143 -37.55 -19.46 -13.94
CA LYS A 143 -37.04 -20.63 -14.69
C LYS A 143 -37.77 -21.90 -14.24
N LEU A 144 -38.16 -22.76 -15.20
CA LEU A 144 -38.84 -24.03 -14.91
C LEU A 144 -37.87 -25.15 -14.48
N SER A 145 -36.59 -25.06 -14.84
CA SER A 145 -35.50 -25.97 -14.43
C SER A 145 -34.12 -25.31 -14.55
N GLY A 146 -33.09 -25.91 -13.94
CA GLY A 146 -31.69 -25.43 -13.96
C GLY A 146 -31.28 -24.56 -12.76
N GLU A 147 -30.00 -24.17 -12.71
CA GLU A 147 -29.31 -23.52 -11.57
C GLU A 147 -29.87 -22.13 -11.17
N GLY A 148 -30.72 -21.52 -12.01
CA GLY A 148 -31.42 -20.26 -11.72
C GLY A 148 -32.89 -20.40 -11.36
N ARG A 149 -33.40 -21.61 -11.09
CA ARG A 149 -34.80 -21.82 -10.70
C ARG A 149 -35.04 -21.29 -9.28
N GLY A 150 -35.96 -20.33 -9.15
CA GLY A 150 -36.29 -19.72 -7.86
C GLY A 150 -35.26 -18.70 -7.36
N SER A 151 -34.27 -18.33 -8.18
CA SER A 151 -33.34 -17.26 -7.84
C SER A 151 -33.97 -15.88 -8.09
N ALA A 152 -33.41 -14.86 -7.43
CA ALA A 152 -33.76 -13.48 -7.68
C ALA A 152 -32.47 -12.64 -7.72
N GLU A 153 -32.42 -11.71 -8.65
CA GLU A 153 -31.29 -10.80 -8.84
C GLU A 153 -31.78 -9.35 -8.69
N TRP A 154 -30.93 -8.51 -8.11
CA TRP A 154 -31.21 -7.08 -8.01
C TRP A 154 -30.57 -6.37 -9.19
N PHE A 155 -31.39 -5.65 -9.95
CA PHE A 155 -30.91 -4.74 -10.99
C PHE A 155 -30.99 -3.33 -10.46
N THR A 156 -29.87 -2.62 -10.42
CA THR A 156 -29.81 -1.22 -10.01
C THR A 156 -29.48 -0.39 -11.23
N SER A 157 -30.32 0.61 -11.53
CA SER A 157 -30.11 1.56 -12.63
C SER A 157 -29.94 2.96 -12.09
N ILE A 158 -28.99 3.71 -12.65
CA ILE A 158 -28.71 5.10 -12.29
C ILE A 158 -28.95 6.00 -13.51
N GLY A 159 -29.81 7.00 -13.36
CA GLY A 159 -30.11 8.01 -14.37
C GLY A 159 -29.43 9.34 -14.11
N ASN A 160 -28.89 9.99 -15.15
CA ASN A 160 -28.22 11.29 -15.08
C ASN A 160 -29.01 12.43 -15.76
N GLU A 161 -28.50 13.65 -15.69
CA GLU A 161 -29.04 14.87 -16.33
C GLU A 161 -29.02 14.83 -17.87
N HIS A 162 -28.21 13.95 -18.45
CA HIS A 162 -28.14 13.71 -19.89
C HIS A 162 -29.13 12.63 -20.36
N SER A 163 -30.04 12.18 -19.49
CA SER A 163 -31.00 11.10 -19.75
C SER A 163 -30.36 9.75 -20.11
N GLN A 164 -29.09 9.53 -19.73
CA GLN A 164 -28.42 8.24 -19.84
C GLN A 164 -28.75 7.37 -18.61
N ILE A 165 -28.80 6.05 -18.80
CA ILE A 165 -29.03 5.06 -17.74
C ILE A 165 -27.86 4.08 -17.76
N VAL A 166 -27.19 3.93 -16.61
CA VAL A 166 -26.08 2.99 -16.38
C VAL A 166 -26.51 1.90 -15.40
#